data_AF-A0A955B8L0-F1
#
_entry.id   AF-A0A955B8L0-F1
#
_cell.length_a   1.000
_cell.length_b   1.000
_cell.length_c   1.000
_cell.angle_alpha   90.00
_cell.angle_beta   90.00
_cell.angle_gamma   90.00
#
_symmetry.space_group_name_H-M   'P 1'
#
loop_
_entity.id
_entity.type
_entity.pdbx_description
1 polymer ?
#
loop_
_entity_poly.entity_id
_entity_poly.type
_entity_poly.pdbx_seq_one_letter_code
_entity_poly.pdbx_strand_id
1 'polypeptide(L)' 'MNWLAHVYLSDEDVEVRMGNILADVVKGRDRKQLAPNILRGIRCHQAVDAFTDYHPTFSRSQERVR' A
#
# COMPACT_ATOMS: atom_id res chain seq x y z
N MET A 1 2.43 -4.15 -6.84
CA MET A 1 2.53 -4.57 -5.43
C MET A 1 3.87 -5.14 -5.04
N ASN A 2 4.60 -4.41 -4.20
CA ASN A 2 5.81 -4.86 -3.54
C ASN A 2 5.51 -5.20 -2.07
N TRP A 3 5.11 -6.45 -1.81
CA TRP A 3 4.65 -6.91 -0.49
C TRP A 3 5.67 -6.67 0.63
N LEU A 4 6.96 -6.83 0.33
CA LEU A 4 8.02 -6.58 1.31
C LEU A 4 8.06 -5.12 1.74
N ALA A 5 7.98 -4.18 0.80
CA ALA A 5 7.95 -2.76 1.11
C ALA A 5 6.72 -2.40 1.97
N HIS A 6 5.54 -2.93 1.63
CA HIS A 6 4.32 -2.69 2.41
C HIS A 6 4.39 -3.26 3.83
N VAL A 7 5.04 -4.39 4.06
CA VAL A 7 5.22 -4.92 5.41
C VAL A 7 6.28 -4.13 6.18
N TYR A 8 7.41 -3.85 5.53
CA TYR A 8 8.57 -3.25 6.17
C TYR A 8 8.37 -1.77 6.54
N LEU A 9 7.67 -1.01 5.69
CA LEU A 9 7.38 0.40 5.91
C LEU A 9 6.07 0.64 6.69
N SER A 10 5.36 -0.43 7.05
CA SER A 10 4.15 -0.32 7.86
C SER A 10 4.47 -0.04 9.32
N ASP A 11 3.47 0.52 10.00
CA ASP A 11 3.39 0.56 11.47
C ASP A 11 3.55 -0.84 12.09
N GLU A 12 4.00 -0.90 13.34
CA GLU A 12 4.15 -2.16 14.08
C GLU A 12 2.80 -2.77 14.47
N ASP A 13 1.72 -1.99 14.52
CA ASP A 13 0.38 -2.48 14.77
C ASP A 13 -0.07 -3.52 13.71
N VAL A 14 -0.56 -4.66 14.17
CA VAL A 14 -0.93 -5.79 13.31
C VAL A 14 -2.10 -5.46 12.39
N GLU A 15 -3.10 -4.71 12.84
CA GLU A 15 -4.24 -4.34 12.03
C GLU A 15 -3.83 -3.36 10.93
N VAL A 16 -2.91 -2.45 11.24
CA VAL A 16 -2.33 -1.55 10.24
C VAL A 16 -1.52 -2.32 9.20
N ARG A 17 -0.67 -3.25 9.64
CA ARG A 17 0.07 -4.14 8.72
C ARG A 17 -0.87 -4.92 7.81
N MET A 18 -1.92 -5.51 8.37
CA MET A 18 -2.91 -6.24 7.60
C MET A 18 -3.64 -5.33 6.60
N GLY A 19 -3.99 -4.11 6.99
CA GLY A 19 -4.58 -3.13 6.07
C GLY A 19 -3.64 -2.71 4.95
N ASN A 20 -2.34 -2.58 5.22
CA ASN A 20 -1.33 -2.21 4.23
C ASN A 20 -1.12 -3.33 3.19
N ILE A 21 -1.11 -4.58 3.65
CA ILE A 21 -0.96 -5.76 2.80
C ILE A 21 -2.21 -6.02 1.95
N LEU A 22 -3.40 -5.91 2.53
CA LEU A 22 -4.66 -6.34 1.91
C LEU A 22 -5.40 -5.24 1.14
N ALA A 23 -4.83 -4.05 1.00
CA ALA A 23 -5.52 -2.88 0.46
C ALA A 23 -6.09 -3.09 -0.96
N ASP A 24 -5.41 -3.86 -1.80
CA ASP A 24 -5.86 -4.21 -3.16
C ASP A 24 -6.95 -5.26 -3.20
N VAL A 25 -7.02 -6.12 -2.17
CA VAL A 25 -8.05 -7.15 -2.05
C VAL A 25 -9.36 -6.50 -1.57
N VAL A 26 -9.25 -5.47 -0.71
CA VAL A 26 -10.39 -4.76 -0.14
C VAL A 26 -10.89 -3.65 -1.07
N LYS A 27 -12.02 -3.92 -1.73
CA LYS A 27 -12.71 -2.94 -2.60
C LYS A 27 -13.26 -1.76 -1.81
N GLY A 28 -13.28 -0.57 -2.43
CA GLY A 28 -13.62 0.70 -1.78
C GLY A 28 -14.97 0.73 -1.04
N ARG A 29 -15.98 -0.01 -1.51
CA ARG A 29 -17.29 -0.09 -0.84
C ARG A 29 -17.25 -0.84 0.49
N ASP A 30 -16.38 -1.84 0.59
CA ASP A 30 -16.26 -2.74 1.75
C ASP A 30 -15.41 -2.08 2.86
N ARG A 31 -14.66 -1.02 2.53
CA ARG A 31 -13.84 -0.25 3.47
C ARG A 31 -14.66 0.44 4.56
N LYS A 32 -15.94 0.75 4.32
CA LYS A 32 -16.80 1.51 5.26
C LYS A 32 -17.00 0.81 6.61
N GLN A 33 -16.84 -0.51 6.65
CA GLN A 33 -17.08 -1.32 7.86
C GLN A 33 -15.78 -1.79 8.52
N LEU A 34 -14.62 -1.39 7.99
CA LEU A 34 -13.34 -1.84 8.52
C LEU A 34 -12.92 -1.05 9.75
N ALA A 35 -12.16 -1.72 10.62
CA ALA A 35 -11.56 -1.10 11.79
C ALA A 35 -10.69 0.11 11.38
N PRO A 36 -10.66 1.19 12.20
CA PRO A 36 -9.88 2.39 11.90
C PRO A 36 -8.40 2.13 11.60
N ASN A 37 -7.79 1.14 12.27
CA ASN A 37 -6.40 0.75 12.05
C ASN A 37 -6.20 0.06 10.69
N ILE A 38 -7.12 -0.81 10.26
CA ILE A 38 -7.08 -1.39 8.92
C ILE A 38 -7.19 -0.28 7.87
N LEU A 39 -8.09 0.69 8.07
CA LEU A 39 -8.19 1.87 7.19
C LEU A 39 -6.90 2.71 7.16
N ARG A 40 -6.21 2.83 8.30
CA ARG A 40 -4.88 3.46 8.39
C ARG A 40 -3.86 2.68 7.56
N GLY A 41 -3.87 1.35 7.63
CA GLY A 41 -3.05 0.47 6.80
C GLY A 41 -3.28 0.66 5.31
N ILE A 42 -4.55 0.70 4.89
CA ILE A 42 -4.93 0.93 3.49
C ILE A 42 -4.41 2.29 2.99
N ARG A 43 -4.48 3.34 3.81
CA ARG A 43 -3.89 4.64 3.47
C ARG A 43 -2.36 4.59 3.38
N CYS A 44 -1.71 3.82 4.26
CA CYS A 44 -0.26 3.63 4.23
C CYS A 44 0.17 2.94 2.92
N HIS A 45 -0.53 1.89 2.51
CA HIS A 45 -0.33 1.24 1.22
C HIS A 45 -0.39 2.23 0.05
N GLN A 46 -1.44 3.05 0.00
CA GLN A 46 -1.62 4.04 -1.06
C GLN A 46 -0.48 5.06 -1.10
N ALA A 47 0.06 5.43 0.07
CA ALA A 47 1.19 6.33 0.17
C ALA A 47 2.50 5.69 -0.31
N VAL A 48 2.74 4.41 0.00
CA VAL A 48 3.91 3.67 -0.48
C VAL A 48 3.88 3.55 -2.00
N ASP A 49 2.75 3.13 -2.57
CA ASP A 49 2.59 3.00 -4.02
C ASP A 49 2.75 4.34 -4.72
N ALA A 50 2.09 5.40 -4.23
CA ALA A 50 2.23 6.73 -4.80
C ALA A 50 3.69 7.20 -4.76
N PHE A 51 4.41 6.99 -3.65
CA PHE A 51 5.81 7.36 -3.56
C PHE A 51 6.65 6.66 -4.64
N THR A 52 6.47 5.35 -4.84
CA THR A 52 7.26 4.60 -5.83
C THR A 52 6.85 4.93 -7.26
N ASP A 53 5.55 5.07 -7.54
CA ASP A 53 5.02 5.29 -8.88
C ASP A 53 5.40 6.67 -9.43
N TYR A 54 5.47 7.69 -8.56
CA TYR A 54 5.93 9.03 -8.94
C TYR A 54 7.45 9.19 -8.93
N HIS A 55 8.22 8.19 -8.47
CA HIS A 55 9.66 8.35 -8.37
C HIS A 55 10.34 8.25 -9.75
N PRO A 56 11.10 9.27 -10.20
CA PRO A 56 11.67 9.31 -11.56
C PRO A 56 12.55 8.11 -11.90
N THR A 57 13.26 7.53 -10.92
CA THR A 57 14.06 6.32 -11.15
C THR A 57 13.19 5.09 -11.43
N PHE A 58 12.01 4.99 -10.81
CA PHE A 58 11.09 3.89 -11.08
C PHE A 58 10.48 4.03 -12.48
N SER A 59 10.02 5.23 -12.85
CA SER A 59 9.49 5.50 -14.19
C SER A 59 10.52 5.18 -15.29
N ARG A 60 11.76 5.65 -15.13
CA ARG A 60 12.88 5.31 -16.05
C ARG A 60 13.18 3.81 -16.12
N SER A 61 12.96 3.07 -15.03
CA SER A 61 13.15 1.62 -15.03
C SER A 61 12.04 0.92 -15.83
N GLN A 62 10.80 1.37 -15.71
CA GLN A 62 9.67 0.80 -16.46
C GLN A 62 9.80 1.02 -17.97
N GLU A 63 10.31 2.17 -18.41
CA GLU A 63 10.54 2.48 -19.83
C GLU A 63 11.49 1.51 -20.53
N ARG A 64 12.38 0.83 -19.79
CA ARG A 64 13.31 -0.16 -20.37
C ARG A 64 12.65 -1.49 -20.75
N VAL A 65 11.46 -1.75 -20.19
CA VAL A 65 10.75 -3.03 -20.33
C VAL A 65 9.43 -2.85 -21.09
N ARG A 66 9.07 -1.61 -21.43
CA ARG A 66 7.94 -1.30 -22.32
C ARG A 66 8.33 -1.48 -23.77
#